data_AF-A0A1H7H1V5-F1
#
_entry.id   AF-A0A1H7H1V5-F1
#
_cell.length_a   1.000
_cell.length_b   1.000
_cell.length_c   1.000
_cell.angle_alpha   90.00
_cell.angle_beta   90.00
_cell.angle_gamma   90.00
#
_symmetry.space_group_name_H-M   'P 1'
#
loop_
_entity.id
_entity.type
_entity.pdbx_description
1 polymer ?
#
loop_
_entity_poly.entity_id
_entity_poly.type
_entity_poly.pdbx_seq_one_letter_code
_entity_poly.pdbx_strand_id
1 'polypeptide(L)'
;MPLSNQPLTHLNARGEAHMVDVADKPESRREATASGLIRMQPETLALLSEGGLPKGDVLATARIAGIQAAKRTHELIPLCHALALSKVAIDFELDEPESCVYVTATCRLNGRTGVEMEALTAVSVACLTLYDMCKAVDKGMEIGAIHLDTKTGGKSGDYLREEARGTRAMAPAVIESAPSPIVTGEGASGEVSVGQRCDIAAPCLRVKCLAELRERLGVGDVSVPIDRLSSSDVAGLKTALKAMDPRFEGLDEGRVMCAVNQVIASDATPLTDNDEVAFFPPVTGG
;
A
#
# COMPACT_ATOMS: atom_id res chain seq x y z
N MET A 1 -30.22 16.49 21.93
CA MET A 1 -30.28 15.19 22.64
C MET A 1 -29.11 15.12 23.58
N PRO A 2 -29.28 14.64 24.83
CA PRO A 2 -28.16 14.54 25.76
C PRO A 2 -27.14 13.53 25.22
N LEU A 3 -25.86 13.88 25.31
CA LEU A 3 -24.74 12.96 25.07
C LEU A 3 -24.95 11.76 25.99
N SER A 4 -25.27 10.60 25.42
CA SER A 4 -25.38 9.37 26.18
C SER A 4 -24.04 9.13 26.87
N ASN A 5 -24.06 9.11 28.20
CA ASN A 5 -22.91 8.87 29.06
C ASN A 5 -22.48 7.39 29.00
N GLN A 6 -22.19 6.88 27.81
CA GLN A 6 -21.56 5.58 27.63
C GLN A 6 -20.05 5.74 27.81
N PRO A 7 -19.42 4.92 28.66
CA PRO A 7 -17.98 4.99 28.88
C PRO A 7 -17.23 4.80 27.54
N LEU A 8 -16.37 5.77 27.19
CA LEU A 8 -15.51 5.69 26.01
C LEU A 8 -14.60 4.47 26.17
N THR A 9 -14.82 3.45 25.34
CA THR A 9 -14.15 2.15 25.51
C THR A 9 -12.63 2.23 25.34
N HIS A 10 -12.11 3.27 24.69
CA HIS A 10 -10.67 3.45 24.45
C HIS A 10 -9.94 4.26 25.53
N LEU A 11 -10.64 4.72 26.57
CA LEU A 11 -10.05 5.48 27.68
C LEU A 11 -10.19 4.69 28.98
N ASN A 12 -9.13 4.61 29.77
CA ASN A 12 -9.18 3.99 31.09
C ASN A 12 -9.84 4.94 32.10
N ALA A 13 -10.02 4.49 33.35
CA ALA A 13 -10.65 5.29 34.41
C ALA A 13 -9.90 6.61 34.74
N ARG A 14 -8.67 6.78 34.25
CA ARG A 14 -7.85 8.01 34.39
C ARG A 14 -7.84 8.88 33.12
N GLY A 15 -8.52 8.45 32.05
CA GLY A 15 -8.55 9.15 30.77
C GLY A 15 -7.36 8.84 29.85
N GLU A 16 -6.56 7.82 30.17
CA GLU A 16 -5.42 7.40 29.33
C GLU A 16 -5.90 6.43 28.24
N ALA A 17 -5.31 6.54 27.05
CA ALA A 17 -5.59 5.65 25.93
C ALA A 17 -5.25 4.19 26.29
N HIS A 18 -6.19 3.28 26.08
CA HIS A 18 -5.94 1.85 26.19
C HIS A 18 -6.64 1.08 25.05
N MET A 19 -6.00 0.02 24.58
CA MET A 19 -6.63 -0.91 23.65
C MET A 19 -7.61 -1.79 24.42
N VAL A 20 -8.84 -1.88 23.94
CA VAL A 20 -9.89 -2.69 24.56
C VAL A 20 -9.52 -4.17 24.48
N ASP A 21 -9.56 -4.88 25.60
CA ASP A 21 -9.44 -6.34 25.57
C ASP A 21 -10.70 -6.95 24.92
N VAL A 22 -10.46 -7.84 23.96
CA VAL A 22 -11.49 -8.56 23.22
C VAL A 22 -11.37 -10.07 23.37
N ALA A 23 -10.49 -10.57 24.25
CA ALA A 23 -10.17 -11.98 24.41
C ALA A 23 -11.43 -12.84 24.66
N ASP A 24 -12.33 -12.37 25.53
CA ASP A 24 -13.54 -13.12 25.92
C ASP A 24 -14.73 -12.92 24.97
N LYS A 25 -14.58 -12.11 23.91
CA LYS A 25 -15.66 -11.92 22.93
C LYS A 25 -15.68 -13.10 21.96
N PRO A 26 -16.86 -13.65 21.62
CA PRO A 26 -16.93 -14.73 20.64
C PRO A 26 -16.50 -14.24 19.25
N GLU A 27 -15.89 -15.14 18.50
CA GLU A 27 -15.61 -14.91 17.09
C GLU A 27 -16.90 -15.01 16.26
N SER A 28 -17.04 -14.09 15.31
CA SER A 28 -18.16 -14.08 14.37
C SER A 28 -17.68 -13.61 13.01
N ARG A 29 -18.41 -13.95 11.95
CA ARG A 29 -18.22 -13.30 10.65
C ARG A 29 -18.53 -11.82 10.80
N ARG A 30 -17.65 -10.97 10.26
CA ARG A 30 -17.76 -9.52 10.29
C ARG A 30 -17.39 -8.97 8.93
N GLU A 31 -18.12 -7.95 8.53
CA GLU A 31 -17.92 -7.28 7.25
C GLU A 31 -18.22 -5.81 7.40
N ALA A 32 -17.45 -4.96 6.73
CA ALA A 32 -17.68 -3.53 6.66
C ALA A 32 -17.45 -3.06 5.24
N THR A 33 -18.31 -2.15 4.78
CA THR A 33 -18.13 -1.42 3.52
C THR A 33 -18.06 0.06 3.82
N ALA A 34 -17.07 0.74 3.25
CA ALA A 34 -16.92 2.18 3.32
C ALA A 34 -16.79 2.74 1.90
N SER A 35 -17.19 3.99 1.73
CA SER A 35 -17.07 4.71 0.48
C SER A 35 -16.48 6.09 0.69
N GLY A 36 -15.94 6.67 -0.38
CA GLY A 36 -15.44 8.03 -0.45
C GLY A 36 -15.31 8.44 -1.91
N LEU A 37 -14.84 9.66 -2.15
CA LEU A 37 -14.61 10.14 -3.51
C LEU A 37 -13.40 11.06 -3.58
N ILE A 38 -12.87 11.22 -4.79
CA ILE A 38 -11.94 12.27 -5.15
C ILE A 38 -12.49 13.06 -6.34
N ARG A 39 -12.68 14.37 -6.17
CA ARG A 39 -13.05 15.31 -7.24
C ARG A 39 -11.81 15.84 -7.93
N MET A 40 -11.90 16.03 -9.23
CA MET A 40 -10.83 16.54 -10.09
C MET A 40 -11.40 17.37 -11.23
N GLN A 41 -10.55 18.04 -12.00
CA GLN A 41 -11.00 18.68 -13.24
C GLN A 41 -11.52 17.64 -14.25
N PRO A 42 -12.52 17.99 -15.08
CA PRO A 42 -13.05 17.11 -16.13
C PRO A 42 -11.95 16.55 -17.04
N GLU A 43 -10.97 17.37 -17.40
CA GLU A 43 -9.84 16.97 -18.26
C GLU A 43 -8.95 15.92 -17.60
N THR A 44 -8.78 16.00 -16.27
CA THR A 44 -8.02 15.02 -15.49
C THR A 44 -8.75 13.69 -15.47
N LEU A 45 -10.08 13.70 -15.29
CA LEU A 45 -10.89 12.50 -15.31
C LEU A 45 -10.91 11.85 -16.70
N ALA A 46 -10.97 12.65 -17.77
CA ALA A 46 -10.85 12.16 -19.14
C ALA A 46 -9.51 11.45 -19.37
N LEU A 47 -8.39 12.07 -18.96
CA LEU A 47 -7.06 11.45 -19.05
C LEU A 47 -6.97 10.15 -18.24
N LEU A 48 -7.62 10.08 -17.07
CA LEU A 48 -7.69 8.88 -16.25
C LEU A 48 -8.46 7.75 -16.97
N SER A 49 -9.61 8.08 -17.57
CA SER A 49 -10.47 7.13 -18.29
C SER A 49 -9.78 6.58 -19.55
N GLU A 50 -9.07 7.44 -20.28
CA GLU A 50 -8.35 7.09 -21.51
C GLU A 50 -6.99 6.41 -21.26
N GLY A 51 -6.52 6.36 -20.00
CA GLY A 51 -5.20 5.84 -19.65
C GLY A 51 -4.03 6.73 -20.10
N GLY A 52 -4.29 8.02 -20.36
CA GLY A 52 -3.32 9.00 -20.87
C GLY A 52 -2.42 9.64 -19.81
N LEU A 53 -2.44 9.14 -18.56
CA LEU A 53 -1.66 9.71 -17.47
C LEU A 53 -0.18 9.26 -17.52
N PRO A 54 0.79 10.15 -17.18
CA PRO A 54 2.22 9.85 -17.31
C PRO A 54 2.73 8.68 -16.45
N LYS A 55 1.96 8.29 -15.42
CA LYS A 55 2.38 7.34 -14.38
C LYS A 55 1.81 5.92 -14.57
N GLY A 56 1.20 5.60 -15.71
CA GLY A 56 0.68 4.25 -16.00
C GLY A 56 -0.71 3.99 -15.41
N ASP A 57 -1.02 2.73 -15.06
CA ASP A 57 -2.34 2.32 -14.60
C ASP A 57 -2.64 2.82 -13.17
N VAL A 58 -3.32 3.95 -13.11
CA VAL A 58 -3.66 4.66 -11.88
C VAL A 58 -4.67 3.90 -11.03
N LEU A 59 -5.71 3.32 -11.63
CA LEU A 59 -6.77 2.62 -10.89
C LEU A 59 -6.25 1.30 -10.32
N ALA A 60 -5.42 0.56 -11.06
CA ALA A 60 -4.80 -0.65 -10.54
C ALA A 60 -3.83 -0.34 -9.38
N THR A 61 -3.05 0.73 -9.51
CA THR A 61 -2.13 1.19 -8.45
C THR A 61 -2.91 1.58 -7.19
N ALA A 62 -3.99 2.36 -7.32
CA ALA A 62 -4.85 2.75 -6.22
C ALA A 62 -5.55 1.54 -5.56
N ARG A 63 -5.94 0.53 -6.35
CA ARG A 63 -6.51 -0.73 -5.84
C ARG A 63 -5.53 -1.46 -4.94
N ILE A 64 -4.30 -1.65 -5.41
CA ILE A 64 -3.24 -2.32 -4.66
C ILE A 64 -2.91 -1.54 -3.38
N ALA A 65 -2.83 -0.22 -3.46
CA ALA A 65 -2.58 0.64 -2.30
C ALA A 65 -3.69 0.51 -1.25
N GLY A 66 -4.97 0.55 -1.66
CA GLY A 66 -6.10 0.33 -0.76
C GLY A 66 -6.08 -1.04 -0.09
N ILE A 67 -5.77 -2.11 -0.84
CA ILE A 67 -5.65 -3.48 -0.28
C ILE A 67 -4.50 -3.57 0.74
N GLN A 68 -3.36 -2.95 0.44
CA GLN A 68 -2.23 -2.92 1.37
C GLN A 68 -2.56 -2.12 2.64
N ALA A 69 -3.21 -0.98 2.48
CA ALA A 69 -3.62 -0.12 3.58
C ALA A 69 -4.58 -0.83 4.53
N ALA A 70 -5.59 -1.54 4.01
CA ALA A 70 -6.51 -2.34 4.82
C ALA A 70 -5.75 -3.28 5.77
N LYS A 71 -4.74 -4.01 5.25
CA LYS A 71 -3.94 -4.96 6.04
C LYS A 71 -3.04 -4.30 7.09
N ARG A 72 -2.70 -3.02 6.89
CA ARG A 72 -1.80 -2.24 7.76
C ARG A 72 -2.54 -1.22 8.63
N THR A 73 -3.87 -1.31 8.70
CA THR A 73 -4.71 -0.38 9.49
C THR A 73 -4.25 -0.26 10.95
N HIS A 74 -3.91 -1.39 11.57
CA HIS A 74 -3.43 -1.44 12.96
C HIS A 74 -2.07 -0.77 13.19
N GLU A 75 -1.27 -0.58 12.14
CA GLU A 75 -0.01 0.18 12.22
C GLU A 75 -0.27 1.70 12.16
N LEU A 76 -1.38 2.12 11.56
CA LEU A 76 -1.73 3.52 11.33
C LEU A 76 -2.65 4.08 12.41
N ILE A 77 -3.59 3.26 12.90
CA ILE A 77 -4.59 3.66 13.90
C ILE A 77 -4.18 3.12 15.27
N PRO A 78 -3.70 3.97 16.22
CA PRO A 78 -2.94 3.54 17.39
C PRO A 78 -3.59 2.50 18.32
N LEU A 79 -4.91 2.38 18.33
CA LEU A 79 -5.67 1.48 19.23
C LEU A 79 -6.47 0.41 18.48
N CYS A 80 -6.23 0.24 17.18
CA CYS A 80 -6.80 -0.87 16.41
C CYS A 80 -6.07 -2.16 16.74
N HIS A 81 -6.82 -3.25 16.85
CA HIS A 81 -6.25 -4.59 16.94
C HIS A 81 -5.63 -5.00 15.59
N ALA A 82 -4.58 -5.81 15.62
CA ALA A 82 -4.11 -6.51 14.43
C ALA A 82 -5.12 -7.61 14.05
N LEU A 83 -5.58 -7.61 12.81
CA LEU A 83 -6.66 -8.49 12.33
C LEU A 83 -6.25 -9.27 11.08
N ALA A 84 -6.53 -10.57 11.10
CA ALA A 84 -6.34 -11.44 9.95
C ALA A 84 -7.53 -11.30 8.99
N LEU A 85 -7.44 -10.35 8.05
CA LEU A 85 -8.47 -10.12 7.04
C LEU A 85 -8.60 -11.32 6.09
N SER A 86 -9.84 -11.76 5.85
CA SER A 86 -10.14 -12.85 4.91
C SER A 86 -10.54 -12.36 3.52
N LYS A 87 -11.00 -11.10 3.41
CA LYS A 87 -11.27 -10.44 2.13
C LYS A 87 -11.00 -8.94 2.24
N VAL A 88 -10.42 -8.40 1.18
CA VAL A 88 -10.42 -6.96 0.88
C VAL A 88 -10.76 -6.80 -0.59
N ALA A 89 -11.78 -6.00 -0.89
CA ALA A 89 -12.14 -5.59 -2.25
C ALA A 89 -12.22 -4.07 -2.29
N ILE A 90 -11.69 -3.47 -3.36
CA ILE A 90 -11.72 -2.03 -3.61
C ILE A 90 -12.29 -1.87 -5.01
N ASP A 91 -13.28 -1.01 -5.20
CA ASP A 91 -13.94 -0.74 -6.47
C ASP A 91 -13.97 0.76 -6.78
N PHE A 92 -13.99 1.09 -8.07
CA PHE A 92 -13.94 2.46 -8.57
C PHE A 92 -15.08 2.68 -9.56
N GLU A 93 -15.75 3.82 -9.44
CA GLU A 93 -16.73 4.30 -10.42
C GLU A 93 -16.35 5.73 -10.82
N LEU A 94 -16.18 5.97 -12.12
CA LEU A 94 -15.87 7.28 -12.67
C LEU A 94 -17.20 7.97 -13.01
N ASP A 95 -17.47 9.11 -12.39
CA ASP A 95 -18.65 9.93 -12.68
C ASP A 95 -18.19 11.17 -13.48
N GLU A 96 -18.36 11.10 -14.80
CA GLU A 96 -18.04 12.18 -15.72
C GLU A 96 -18.84 13.48 -15.44
N PRO A 97 -20.18 13.43 -15.25
CA PRO A 97 -20.97 14.61 -14.89
C PRO A 97 -20.45 15.34 -13.63
N GLU A 98 -20.09 14.61 -12.58
CA GLU A 98 -19.61 15.19 -11.32
C GLU A 98 -18.09 15.36 -11.26
N SER A 99 -17.38 14.96 -12.33
CA SER A 99 -15.92 15.00 -12.44
C SER A 99 -15.21 14.39 -11.23
N CYS A 100 -15.63 13.19 -10.84
CA CYS A 100 -15.08 12.52 -9.66
C CYS A 100 -14.92 11.01 -9.84
N VAL A 101 -14.09 10.43 -8.98
CA VAL A 101 -13.94 8.98 -8.83
C VAL A 101 -14.51 8.59 -7.48
N TYR A 102 -15.59 7.80 -7.49
CA TYR A 102 -16.09 7.13 -6.29
C TYR A 102 -15.23 5.91 -6.00
N VAL A 103 -14.92 5.71 -4.72
CA VAL A 103 -14.11 4.60 -4.22
C VAL A 103 -14.89 3.88 -3.15
N THR A 104 -15.07 2.57 -3.32
CA THR A 104 -15.73 1.71 -2.32
C THR A 104 -14.75 0.63 -1.88
N ALA A 105 -14.69 0.37 -0.58
CA ALA A 105 -13.90 -0.72 -0.01
C ALA A 105 -14.75 -1.62 0.87
N THR A 106 -14.69 -2.93 0.64
CA THR A 106 -15.30 -3.95 1.50
C THR A 106 -14.23 -4.82 2.14
N CYS A 107 -14.23 -4.88 3.47
CA CYS A 107 -13.34 -5.73 4.27
C CYS A 107 -14.15 -6.79 5.03
N ARG A 108 -13.58 -8.00 5.17
CA ARG A 108 -14.21 -9.12 5.89
C ARG A 108 -13.19 -9.89 6.72
N LEU A 109 -13.66 -10.43 7.84
CA LEU A 109 -12.94 -11.45 8.63
C LEU A 109 -13.90 -12.34 9.43
N ASN A 110 -13.35 -13.36 10.08
CA ASN A 110 -13.96 -14.01 11.24
C ASN A 110 -13.15 -13.61 12.48
N GLY A 111 -13.78 -12.97 13.47
CA GLY A 111 -13.03 -12.43 14.61
C GLY A 111 -13.87 -11.73 15.66
N ARG A 112 -13.17 -11.15 16.64
CA ARG A 112 -13.75 -10.64 17.91
C ARG A 112 -14.10 -9.16 17.89
N THR A 113 -13.53 -8.42 16.95
CA THR A 113 -13.79 -6.99 16.72
C THR A 113 -14.10 -6.73 15.24
N GLY A 114 -14.75 -5.59 14.96
CA GLY A 114 -15.18 -5.21 13.61
C GLY A 114 -14.02 -4.79 12.70
N VAL A 115 -14.36 -4.50 11.44
CA VAL A 115 -13.42 -4.13 10.37
C VAL A 115 -13.74 -2.78 9.71
N GLU A 116 -14.43 -1.91 10.45
CA GLU A 116 -14.82 -0.58 9.98
C GLU A 116 -13.59 0.25 9.61
N MET A 117 -12.55 0.17 10.44
CA MET A 117 -11.33 0.95 10.26
C MET A 117 -10.53 0.47 9.06
N GLU A 118 -10.53 -0.84 8.78
CA GLU A 118 -9.87 -1.40 7.60
C GLU A 118 -10.52 -0.92 6.31
N ALA A 119 -11.86 -0.89 6.26
CA ALA A 119 -12.58 -0.37 5.09
C ALA A 119 -12.34 1.13 4.89
N LEU A 120 -12.45 1.94 5.96
CA LEU A 120 -12.22 3.39 5.90
C LEU A 120 -10.77 3.75 5.51
N THR A 121 -9.81 3.02 6.05
CA THR A 121 -8.39 3.22 5.75
C THR A 121 -8.08 2.86 4.30
N ALA A 122 -8.69 1.78 3.80
CA ALA A 122 -8.53 1.37 2.41
C ALA A 122 -9.04 2.41 1.41
N VAL A 123 -10.25 2.96 1.62
CA VAL A 123 -10.79 4.07 0.82
C VAL A 123 -9.85 5.27 0.87
N SER A 124 -9.43 5.66 2.09
CA SER A 124 -8.59 6.84 2.29
C SER A 124 -7.28 6.75 1.51
N VAL A 125 -6.59 5.63 1.61
CA VAL A 125 -5.30 5.44 0.92
C VAL A 125 -5.48 5.25 -0.58
N ALA A 126 -6.56 4.60 -1.03
CA ALA A 126 -6.88 4.55 -2.45
C ALA A 126 -7.09 5.97 -3.03
N CYS A 127 -7.85 6.83 -2.37
CA CYS A 127 -8.02 8.23 -2.77
C CYS A 127 -6.70 9.02 -2.74
N LEU A 128 -5.87 8.85 -1.71
CA LEU A 128 -4.53 9.48 -1.66
C LEU A 128 -3.62 8.99 -2.80
N THR A 129 -3.74 7.74 -3.20
CA THR A 129 -2.97 7.18 -4.32
C THR A 129 -3.47 7.74 -5.65
N LEU A 130 -4.78 7.87 -5.85
CA LEU A 130 -5.34 8.58 -7.01
C LEU A 130 -4.80 10.01 -7.07
N TYR A 131 -4.78 10.72 -5.93
CA TYR A 131 -4.19 12.05 -5.85
C TYR A 131 -2.72 12.04 -6.28
N ASP A 132 -1.88 11.17 -5.72
CA ASP A 132 -0.45 11.12 -6.05
C ASP A 132 -0.19 10.87 -7.55
N MET A 133 -1.01 9.99 -8.14
CA MET A 133 -0.88 9.60 -9.55
C MET A 133 -1.35 10.70 -10.50
N CYS A 134 -2.31 11.54 -10.10
CA CYS A 134 -2.87 12.60 -10.94
C CYS A 134 -2.31 14.02 -10.64
N LYS A 135 -1.61 14.24 -9.51
CA LYS A 135 -1.18 15.59 -9.05
C LYS A 135 -0.25 16.36 -10.00
N ALA A 136 0.36 15.68 -10.96
CA ALA A 136 1.18 16.33 -11.98
C ALA A 136 0.33 17.12 -13.00
N VAL A 137 -0.91 16.67 -13.22
CA VAL A 137 -1.87 17.29 -14.15
C VAL A 137 -2.82 18.21 -13.40
N ASP A 138 -3.25 17.80 -12.20
CA ASP A 138 -4.21 18.56 -11.40
C ASP A 138 -3.86 18.53 -9.91
N LYS A 139 -3.42 19.67 -9.38
CA LYS A 139 -3.10 19.82 -7.95
C LYS A 139 -4.32 20.20 -7.10
N GLY A 140 -5.42 20.62 -7.74
CA GLY A 140 -6.63 21.12 -7.09
C GLY A 140 -7.63 20.04 -6.71
N MET A 141 -7.29 18.76 -6.87
CA MET A 141 -8.16 17.65 -6.51
C MET A 141 -8.55 17.65 -5.03
N GLU A 142 -9.79 17.25 -4.73
CA GLU A 142 -10.33 17.21 -3.37
C GLU A 142 -10.79 15.80 -3.00
N ILE A 143 -10.22 15.26 -1.92
CA ILE A 143 -10.67 13.99 -1.33
C ILE A 143 -11.76 14.29 -0.30
N GLY A 144 -12.88 13.59 -0.38
CA GLY A 144 -14.01 13.84 0.50
C GLY A 144 -14.98 12.69 0.64
N ALA A 145 -16.05 12.94 1.39
CA ALA A 145 -17.15 12.01 1.64
C ALA A 145 -16.72 10.61 2.13
N ILE A 146 -15.58 10.48 2.81
CA ILE A 146 -15.10 9.20 3.34
C ILE A 146 -15.95 8.83 4.55
N HIS A 147 -16.66 7.71 4.44
CA HIS A 147 -17.62 7.29 5.45
C HIS A 147 -17.95 5.80 5.39
N LEU A 148 -18.39 5.23 6.51
CA LEU A 148 -18.82 3.83 6.59
C LEU A 148 -20.24 3.67 6.02
N ASP A 149 -20.46 2.78 5.06
CA ASP A 149 -21.78 2.55 4.47
C ASP A 149 -22.54 1.46 5.22
N THR A 150 -21.86 0.33 5.44
CA THR A 150 -22.43 -0.82 6.12
C THR A 150 -21.42 -1.47 7.05
N LYS A 151 -21.94 -2.08 8.11
CA LYS A 151 -21.19 -3.02 8.95
C LYS A 151 -22.14 -4.13 9.35
N THR A 152 -21.67 -5.37 9.31
CA THR A 152 -22.42 -6.52 9.82
C THR A 152 -21.62 -7.30 10.87
N GLY A 153 -22.34 -7.88 11.83
CA GLY A 153 -21.79 -8.75 12.86
C GLY A 153 -21.22 -8.05 14.10
N GLY A 154 -21.07 -8.83 15.17
CA GLY A 154 -20.69 -8.36 16.50
C GLY A 154 -21.87 -7.90 17.36
N LYS A 155 -21.57 -7.60 18.64
CA LYS A 155 -22.58 -7.28 19.66
C LYS A 155 -23.39 -6.01 19.35
N SER A 156 -22.82 -5.04 18.63
CA SER A 156 -23.49 -3.79 18.27
C SER A 156 -24.59 -3.96 17.23
N GLY A 157 -24.71 -5.15 16.63
CA GLY A 157 -25.60 -5.39 15.50
C GLY A 157 -25.08 -4.77 14.21
N ASP A 158 -25.93 -4.86 13.19
CA ASP A 158 -25.65 -4.36 11.86
C ASP A 158 -25.93 -2.86 11.78
N TYR A 159 -25.11 -2.17 10.99
CA TYR A 159 -25.26 -0.76 10.67
C TYR A 159 -25.43 -0.61 9.16
N LEU A 160 -26.38 0.23 8.78
CA LEU A 160 -26.59 0.73 7.44
C LEU A 160 -26.70 2.25 7.54
N ARG A 161 -25.89 2.96 6.77
CA ARG A 161 -25.99 4.41 6.65
C ARG A 161 -27.35 4.78 6.07
N GLU A 162 -28.13 5.57 6.81
CA GLU A 162 -29.32 6.20 6.26
C GLU A 162 -28.87 7.16 5.15
N GLU A 163 -29.44 7.02 3.95
CA GLU A 163 -29.10 7.89 2.83
C GLU A 163 -29.32 9.37 3.22
N ALA A 164 -28.25 10.15 3.18
CA ALA A 164 -28.39 11.59 3.20
C ALA A 164 -29.08 11.98 1.88
N ARG A 165 -30.28 12.55 1.96
CA ARG A 165 -31.01 13.10 0.79
C ARG A 165 -30.07 14.02 0.01
N GLY A 166 -29.49 13.52 -1.08
CA GLY A 166 -28.61 14.31 -1.97
C GLY A 166 -27.35 13.60 -2.48
N THR A 167 -26.91 12.48 -1.90
CA THR A 167 -25.84 11.65 -2.48
C THR A 167 -26.46 10.48 -3.23
N ARG A 168 -26.18 10.37 -4.53
CA ARG A 168 -26.64 9.27 -5.39
C ARG A 168 -26.30 7.94 -4.72
N ALA A 169 -27.34 7.19 -4.36
CA ALA A 169 -27.20 5.85 -3.81
C ALA A 169 -26.43 4.99 -4.81
N MET A 170 -25.34 4.36 -4.36
CA MET A 170 -24.82 3.21 -5.07
C MET A 170 -25.90 2.12 -4.99
N ALA A 171 -26.40 1.69 -6.15
CA ALA A 171 -27.26 0.53 -6.19
C ALA A 171 -26.52 -0.63 -5.50
N PRO A 172 -27.19 -1.42 -4.63
CA PRO A 172 -26.57 -2.61 -4.08
C PRO A 172 -26.06 -3.44 -5.25
N ALA A 173 -24.77 -3.79 -5.24
CA ALA A 173 -24.19 -4.67 -6.23
C ALA A 173 -25.01 -5.97 -6.23
N VAL A 174 -25.93 -6.09 -7.18
CA VAL A 174 -26.54 -7.36 -7.52
C VAL A 174 -25.38 -8.22 -7.96
N ILE A 175 -25.15 -9.31 -7.22
CA ILE A 175 -24.21 -10.36 -7.60
C ILE A 175 -24.85 -11.07 -8.80
N GLU A 176 -24.86 -10.41 -9.96
CA GLU A 176 -24.89 -11.13 -11.23
C GLU A 176 -23.48 -11.61 -11.50
N SER A 177 -23.38 -12.88 -11.85
CA SER A 177 -22.14 -13.57 -12.16
C SER A 177 -21.35 -12.78 -13.19
N ALA A 178 -20.33 -12.06 -12.72
CA ALA A 178 -19.36 -11.44 -13.60
C ALA A 178 -18.80 -12.50 -14.55
N PRO A 179 -18.66 -12.21 -15.85
CA PRO A 179 -17.99 -13.12 -16.77
C PRO A 179 -16.60 -13.41 -16.20
N SER A 180 -16.19 -14.68 -16.29
CA SER A 180 -14.90 -15.16 -15.82
C SER A 180 -13.79 -14.20 -16.26
N PRO A 181 -12.80 -13.93 -15.40
CA PRO A 181 -11.71 -13.02 -15.74
C PRO A 181 -11.14 -13.42 -17.10
N ILE A 182 -10.80 -12.44 -17.92
CA ILE A 182 -10.09 -12.67 -19.18
C ILE A 182 -8.77 -13.33 -18.81
N VAL A 183 -8.75 -14.65 -18.89
CA VAL A 183 -7.57 -15.48 -18.81
C VAL A 183 -6.83 -15.26 -20.12
N THR A 184 -5.90 -14.31 -20.14
CA THR A 184 -4.95 -14.19 -21.25
C THR A 184 -4.02 -15.40 -21.20
N GLY A 185 -4.43 -16.48 -21.88
CA GLY A 185 -3.65 -17.68 -22.12
C GLY A 185 -3.94 -18.81 -21.14
N GLU A 186 -4.05 -20.04 -21.66
CA GLU A 186 -3.92 -21.25 -20.85
C GLU A 186 -2.59 -21.14 -20.10
N GLY A 187 -2.67 -20.96 -18.78
CA GLY A 187 -1.50 -21.00 -17.92
C GLY A 187 -0.91 -22.39 -18.00
N ALA A 188 0.06 -22.59 -18.89
CA ALA A 188 1.01 -23.67 -18.71
C ALA A 188 1.55 -23.52 -17.29
N SER A 189 1.58 -24.63 -16.55
CA SER A 189 2.34 -24.76 -15.31
C SER A 189 3.82 -24.58 -15.62
N GLY A 190 4.22 -23.36 -15.97
CA GLY A 190 5.59 -22.93 -15.95
C GLY A 190 5.93 -22.75 -14.48
N GLU A 191 6.92 -23.49 -14.01
CA GLU A 191 7.63 -23.11 -12.81
C GLU A 191 7.95 -21.62 -12.91
N VAL A 192 7.39 -20.82 -12.01
CA VAL A 192 8.00 -19.53 -11.71
C VAL A 192 9.37 -19.91 -11.15
N SER A 193 10.40 -19.85 -11.99
CA SER A 193 11.77 -19.94 -11.53
C SER A 193 11.97 -18.75 -10.61
N VAL A 194 11.83 -18.98 -9.31
CA VAL A 194 12.55 -18.21 -8.30
C VAL A 194 13.98 -18.21 -8.81
N GLY A 195 14.49 -17.05 -9.24
CA GLY A 195 15.86 -16.94 -9.72
C GLY A 195 16.75 -17.71 -8.76
N GLN A 196 17.60 -18.60 -9.30
CA GLN A 196 18.38 -19.54 -8.51
C GLN A 196 18.84 -18.86 -7.23
N ARG A 197 18.46 -19.41 -6.06
CA ARG A 197 19.26 -19.19 -4.87
C ARG A 197 20.67 -19.50 -5.30
N CYS A 198 21.52 -18.50 -5.26
CA CYS A 198 22.92 -18.67 -5.55
C CYS A 198 23.40 -19.84 -4.67
N ASP A 199 23.72 -20.97 -5.28
CA ASP A 199 24.48 -22.05 -4.66
C ASP A 199 25.89 -21.49 -4.41
N ILE A 200 26.02 -20.58 -3.45
CA ILE A 200 27.32 -20.06 -3.04
C ILE A 200 27.57 -20.64 -1.66
N ALA A 201 28.50 -21.59 -1.62
CA ALA A 201 29.10 -22.12 -0.40
C ALA A 201 29.90 -21.05 0.40
N ALA A 202 29.68 -19.76 0.14
CA ALA A 202 30.41 -18.62 0.67
C ALA A 202 29.45 -17.43 0.94
N PRO A 203 29.66 -16.70 2.04
CA PRO A 203 28.83 -15.57 2.44
C PRO A 203 28.80 -14.44 1.39
N CYS A 204 27.62 -13.98 1.00
CA CYS A 204 27.44 -12.96 -0.04
C CYS A 204 26.37 -11.91 0.31
N LEU A 205 26.68 -10.66 0.02
CA LEU A 205 25.78 -9.51 0.14
C LEU A 205 24.88 -9.43 -1.10
N ARG A 206 23.60 -9.13 -0.89
CA ARG A 206 22.68 -8.81 -2.00
C ARG A 206 22.64 -7.31 -2.21
N VAL A 207 22.89 -6.87 -3.44
CA VAL A 207 22.88 -5.46 -3.81
C VAL A 207 21.81 -5.20 -4.85
N LYS A 208 20.89 -4.27 -4.58
CA LYS A 208 19.83 -3.85 -5.48
C LYS A 208 20.09 -2.44 -6.01
N CYS A 209 19.91 -2.25 -7.31
CA CYS A 209 19.86 -0.93 -7.92
C CYS A 209 18.41 -0.63 -8.30
N LEU A 210 17.87 0.49 -7.82
CA LEU A 210 16.44 0.81 -7.95
C LEU A 210 16.20 2.07 -8.81
N ALA A 211 14.96 2.21 -9.30
CA ALA A 211 14.50 3.36 -10.09
C ALA A 211 15.43 3.68 -11.28
N GLU A 212 15.64 4.97 -11.59
CA GLU A 212 16.49 5.43 -12.70
C GLU A 212 17.93 4.86 -12.63
N LEU A 213 18.44 4.56 -11.42
CA LEU A 213 19.77 3.95 -11.27
C LEU A 213 19.83 2.54 -11.89
N ARG A 214 18.74 1.76 -11.81
CA ARG A 214 18.65 0.44 -12.45
C ARG A 214 18.79 0.55 -13.96
N GLU A 215 18.09 1.50 -14.56
CA GLU A 215 18.09 1.73 -16.01
C GLU A 215 19.46 2.25 -16.47
N ARG A 216 20.04 3.20 -15.73
CA ARG A 216 21.36 3.77 -15.98
C ARG A 216 22.48 2.73 -15.91
N LEU A 217 22.42 1.80 -14.96
CA LEU A 217 23.43 0.75 -14.78
C LEU A 217 23.14 -0.51 -15.61
N GLY A 218 21.91 -0.68 -16.10
CA GLY A 218 21.46 -1.90 -16.77
C GLY A 218 21.50 -3.16 -15.88
N VAL A 219 21.51 -3.00 -14.55
CA VAL A 219 21.55 -4.09 -13.57
C VAL A 219 20.54 -3.80 -12.47
N GLY A 220 19.71 -4.78 -12.12
CA GLY A 220 18.71 -4.67 -11.04
C GLY A 220 19.16 -5.27 -9.71
N ASP A 221 19.87 -6.40 -9.76
CA ASP A 221 20.38 -7.11 -8.59
C ASP A 221 21.77 -7.68 -8.91
N VAL A 222 22.69 -7.64 -7.95
CA VAL A 222 24.01 -8.25 -8.02
C VAL A 222 24.39 -8.82 -6.65
N SER A 223 24.98 -10.00 -6.65
CA SER A 223 25.53 -10.62 -5.43
C SER A 223 27.02 -10.37 -5.33
N VAL A 224 27.48 -9.90 -4.18
CA VAL A 224 28.88 -9.57 -3.92
C VAL A 224 29.40 -10.41 -2.76
N PRO A 225 30.40 -11.28 -2.97
CA PRO A 225 31.04 -12.02 -1.88
C PRO A 225 31.63 -11.08 -0.82
N ILE A 226 31.36 -11.33 0.46
CA ILE A 226 31.76 -10.40 1.54
C ILE A 226 33.29 -10.32 1.72
N ASP A 227 34.00 -11.37 1.33
CA ASP A 227 35.47 -11.47 1.36
C ASP A 227 36.16 -10.59 0.31
N ARG A 228 35.41 -10.08 -0.69
CA ARG A 228 35.92 -9.12 -1.68
C ARG A 228 35.87 -7.67 -1.22
N LEU A 229 35.24 -7.38 -0.09
CA LEU A 229 35.17 -6.03 0.44
C LEU A 229 36.52 -5.67 1.11
N SER A 230 37.07 -4.51 0.74
CA SER A 230 38.26 -3.95 1.40
C SER A 230 38.00 -3.55 2.86
N SER A 231 36.74 -3.26 3.18
CA SER A 231 36.21 -2.92 4.49
C SER A 231 34.78 -3.43 4.59
N SER A 232 34.37 -3.98 5.74
CA SER A 232 33.02 -4.51 5.96
C SER A 232 31.98 -3.40 6.18
N ASP A 233 31.94 -2.42 5.28
CA ASP A 233 31.03 -1.28 5.27
C ASP A 233 30.58 -0.93 3.84
N VAL A 234 29.64 0.01 3.71
CA VAL A 234 29.08 0.44 2.42
C VAL A 234 30.17 1.02 1.49
N ALA A 235 31.17 1.72 2.02
CA ALA A 235 32.29 2.23 1.24
C ALA A 235 33.11 1.09 0.60
N GLY A 236 33.40 0.04 1.38
CA GLY A 236 34.10 -1.15 0.91
C GLY A 236 33.28 -1.90 -0.14
N LEU A 237 31.95 -1.96 0.02
CA LEU A 237 31.05 -2.53 -0.98
C LEU A 237 31.05 -1.74 -2.30
N LYS A 238 30.95 -0.40 -2.24
CA LYS A 238 31.03 0.45 -3.45
C LYS A 238 32.36 0.25 -4.18
N THR A 239 33.45 0.12 -3.45
CA THR A 239 34.78 -0.16 -4.00
C THR A 239 34.82 -1.51 -4.70
N ALA A 240 34.28 -2.56 -4.07
CA ALA A 240 34.20 -3.90 -4.65
C ALA A 240 33.34 -3.91 -5.93
N LEU A 241 32.20 -3.21 -5.95
CA LEU A 241 31.33 -3.11 -7.12
C LEU A 241 32.04 -2.44 -8.31
N LYS A 242 32.73 -1.33 -8.09
CA LYS A 242 33.50 -0.64 -9.15
C LYS A 242 34.63 -1.51 -9.71
N ALA A 243 35.29 -2.28 -8.84
CA ALA A 243 36.33 -3.21 -9.26
C ALA A 243 35.75 -4.39 -10.06
N MET A 244 34.49 -4.77 -9.81
CA MET A 244 33.80 -5.84 -10.54
C MET A 244 33.35 -5.39 -11.93
N ASP A 245 32.78 -4.18 -12.05
CA ASP A 245 32.30 -3.66 -13.33
C ASP A 245 32.35 -2.10 -13.33
N PRO A 246 32.97 -1.47 -14.35
CA PRO A 246 33.06 -0.01 -14.46
C PRO A 246 31.73 0.74 -14.45
N ARG A 247 30.60 0.07 -14.77
CA ARG A 247 29.27 0.71 -14.70
C ARG A 247 28.98 1.32 -13.32
N PHE A 248 29.55 0.76 -12.25
CA PHE A 248 29.31 1.21 -10.88
C PHE A 248 30.13 2.45 -10.47
N GLU A 249 30.97 3.02 -11.34
CA GLU A 249 31.74 4.24 -11.05
C GLU A 249 30.86 5.41 -10.59
N GLY A 250 29.65 5.51 -11.14
CA GLY A 250 28.68 6.56 -10.80
C GLY A 250 28.00 6.43 -9.43
N LEU A 251 28.36 5.44 -8.59
CA LEU A 251 27.80 5.27 -7.23
C LEU A 251 28.29 6.32 -6.22
N ASP A 252 29.39 7.02 -6.51
CA ASP A 252 29.90 8.11 -5.67
C ASP A 252 29.34 9.48 -6.05
N GLU A 253 28.59 9.56 -7.15
CA GLU A 253 27.92 10.79 -7.53
C GLU A 253 26.95 11.15 -6.40
N GLY A 254 27.06 12.37 -5.85
CA GLY A 254 26.35 12.83 -4.64
C GLY A 254 24.81 12.88 -4.73
N ARG A 255 24.23 12.24 -5.75
CA ARG A 255 22.81 11.99 -5.90
C ARG A 255 22.42 10.53 -5.57
N VAL A 256 23.36 9.58 -5.46
CA VAL A 256 22.99 8.19 -5.13
C VAL A 256 22.91 8.00 -3.62
N MET A 257 21.73 7.65 -3.14
CA MET A 257 21.45 7.24 -1.76
C MET A 257 21.67 5.75 -1.58
N CYS A 258 21.95 5.35 -0.34
CA CYS A 258 22.13 3.96 0.07
C CYS A 258 21.17 3.63 1.21
N ALA A 259 20.61 2.42 1.21
CA ALA A 259 19.93 1.83 2.36
C ALA A 259 20.44 0.42 2.62
N VAL A 260 20.59 0.06 3.89
CA VAL A 260 20.89 -1.30 4.35
C VAL A 260 19.65 -1.81 5.08
N ASN A 261 19.11 -2.94 4.64
CA ASN A 261 17.87 -3.53 5.18
C ASN A 261 16.73 -2.51 5.31
N GLN A 262 16.51 -1.71 4.26
CA GLN A 262 15.47 -0.67 4.16
C GLN A 262 15.69 0.57 5.04
N VAL A 263 16.83 0.70 5.73
CA VAL A 263 17.19 1.88 6.53
C VAL A 263 18.26 2.68 5.81
N ILE A 264 18.08 4.01 5.70
CA ILE A 264 19.07 4.91 5.09
C ILE A 264 20.43 4.72 5.78
N ALA A 265 21.46 4.52 4.96
CA ALA A 265 22.80 4.20 5.39
C ALA A 265 23.81 5.23 4.85
N SER A 266 24.89 5.38 5.58
CA SER A 266 26.06 6.15 5.16
C SER A 266 27.14 5.22 4.63
N ASP A 267 28.17 5.77 4.00
CA ASP A 267 29.32 4.99 3.54
C ASP A 267 30.06 4.25 4.67
N ALA A 268 29.96 4.76 5.91
CA ALA A 268 30.55 4.15 7.11
C ALA A 268 29.65 3.08 7.76
N THR A 269 28.46 2.80 7.21
CA THR A 269 27.54 1.82 7.80
C THR A 269 28.11 0.41 7.64
N PRO A 270 28.28 -0.35 8.74
CA PRO A 270 28.85 -1.69 8.69
C PRO A 270 27.90 -2.69 8.01
N LEU A 271 28.47 -3.72 7.39
CA LEU A 271 27.77 -4.75 6.63
C LEU A 271 28.13 -6.16 7.13
N THR A 272 27.15 -7.04 7.05
CA THR A 272 27.23 -8.49 7.33
C THR A 272 26.76 -9.27 6.11
N ASP A 273 27.11 -10.54 6.03
CA ASP A 273 26.80 -11.44 4.93
C ASP A 273 25.30 -11.73 4.73
N ASN A 274 24.45 -11.28 5.65
CA ASN A 274 23.00 -11.41 5.57
C ASN A 274 22.30 -10.12 5.15
N ASP A 275 23.05 -9.03 4.92
CA ASP A 275 22.47 -7.73 4.62
C ASP A 275 22.05 -7.59 3.15
N GLU A 276 20.91 -6.91 2.95
CA GLU A 276 20.47 -6.42 1.65
C GLU A 276 20.78 -4.92 1.55
N VAL A 277 21.58 -4.55 0.55
CA VAL A 277 21.97 -3.16 0.29
C VAL A 277 21.25 -2.65 -0.95
N ALA A 278 20.64 -1.47 -0.88
CA ALA A 278 19.98 -0.83 -2.01
C ALA A 278 20.61 0.52 -2.34
N PHE A 279 20.94 0.73 -3.61
CA PHE A 279 21.33 2.03 -4.16
C PHE A 279 20.20 2.61 -5.01
N PHE A 280 19.91 3.90 -4.83
CA PHE A 280 18.79 4.57 -5.51
C PHE A 280 19.03 6.08 -5.62
N PRO A 281 18.45 6.77 -6.60
CA PRO A 281 18.52 8.24 -6.70
C PRO A 281 17.77 8.91 -5.53
N PRO A 282 18.02 10.20 -5.24
CA PRO A 282 17.32 10.87 -4.15
C PRO A 282 15.85 11.04 -4.55
N VAL A 283 14.95 10.86 -3.58
CA VAL A 283 13.53 11.15 -3.80
C VAL A 283 13.39 12.66 -3.93
N THR A 284 13.40 13.17 -5.17
CA THR A 284 13.03 14.55 -5.45
C THR A 284 11.52 14.64 -5.40
N GLY A 285 10.99 15.11 -4.27
CA GLY A 285 9.59 15.48 -4.17
C GLY A 285 9.32 16.64 -5.13
N GLY A 286 8.45 16.41 -6.12
CA GLY A 286 7.83 17.43 -6.96
C GLY A 286 6.33 17.51 -6.72
#